data_AF-A0A815ESC5-F1
#
_entry.id   AF-A0A815ESC5-F1
#
_cell.length_a   1.000
_cell.length_b   1.000
_cell.length_c   1.000
_cell.angle_alpha   90.00
_cell.angle_beta   90.00
_cell.angle_gamma   90.00
#
_symmetry.space_group_name_H-M   'P 1'
#
loop_
_entity.id
_entity.type
_entity.pdbx_description
1 polymer ?
#
loop_
_entity_poly.entity_id
_entity_poly.type
_entity_poly.pdbx_seq_one_letter_code
_entity_poly.pdbx_strand_id
1 'polypeptide(L)'
;EDDLKKGTQLLEVYALEIQMHTTQKNTKKLKQLYERSLHIKSAIPHPLIMGVIRECGGKMHLREQEYERAHTDFFEAFKNYDESGCPRRTTCLKYLVLANMLTKSGINPFDSQEAKPYKTDPEIVAMTNLVNAYQNNDIKEFELILKQNRQTIMDDQFIREHIEILLRNIRTKVLIKLIKPYTKIRIDFIAKELNIDMQDVENLLITCILDQMITGKVDQVNHVLELNQQQNIQGIARYGAITKLTDQLQSVQHALVGKFSN
;
A
#
# COMPACT_ATOMS: atom_id res chain seq x y z
N GLU A 1 29.50 16.40 28.28
CA GLU A 1 28.80 15.20 28.82
C GLU A 1 27.33 15.46 29.15
N ASP A 2 26.98 16.58 29.79
CA ASP A 2 25.58 16.88 30.14
C ASP A 2 24.63 16.98 28.95
N ASP A 3 25.07 17.55 27.82
CA ASP A 3 24.21 17.67 26.62
C ASP A 3 23.93 16.31 25.94
N LEU A 4 24.85 15.35 26.07
CA LEU A 4 24.67 13.98 25.59
C LEU A 4 23.64 13.23 26.44
N LYS A 5 23.74 13.33 27.77
CA LYS A 5 22.77 12.72 28.69
C LYS A 5 21.37 13.32 28.55
N LYS A 6 21.27 14.64 28.37
CA LYS A 6 20.00 15.33 28.09
C LYS A 6 19.38 14.87 26.77
N GLY A 7 20.19 14.66 25.73
CA GLY A 7 19.71 14.12 24.44
C GLY A 7 19.12 12.72 24.55
N THR A 8 19.77 11.82 25.29
CA THR A 8 19.26 10.46 25.53
C THR A 8 17.97 10.46 26.34
N GLN A 9 17.92 11.23 27.44
CA GLN A 9 16.70 11.36 28.27
C GLN A 9 15.53 11.96 27.48
N LEU A 10 15.82 12.92 26.61
CA LEU A 10 14.79 13.54 25.76
C LEU A 10 14.21 12.54 24.75
N LEU A 11 15.01 11.63 24.20
CA LEU A 11 14.52 10.57 23.32
C LEU A 11 13.65 9.55 24.06
N GLU A 12 13.95 9.25 25.33
CA GLU A 12 13.07 8.41 26.17
C GLU A 12 11.71 9.05 26.39
N VAL A 13 11.68 10.36 26.69
CA VAL A 13 10.43 11.12 26.82
C VAL A 13 9.63 11.09 25.51
N TYR A 14 10.29 11.35 24.37
CA TYR A 14 9.64 11.28 23.07
C TYR A 14 9.10 9.88 22.75
N ALA A 15 9.83 8.81 23.07
CA ALA A 15 9.35 7.45 22.86
C ALA A 15 8.05 7.17 23.62
N LEU A 16 7.95 7.61 24.87
CA LEU A 16 6.73 7.47 25.68
C LEU A 16 5.57 8.30 25.11
N GLU A 17 5.81 9.55 24.73
CA GLU A 17 4.78 10.42 24.12
C GLU A 17 4.28 9.86 22.79
N ILE A 18 5.19 9.37 21.94
CA ILE A 18 4.84 8.74 20.66
C ILE A 18 3.99 7.49 20.90
N GLN A 19 4.35 6.64 21.87
CA GLN A 19 3.59 5.43 22.18
C GLN A 19 2.18 5.76 22.72
N MET A 20 2.07 6.78 23.57
CA MET A 20 0.80 7.30 24.07
C MET A 20 -0.08 7.78 22.90
N HIS A 21 0.46 8.63 22.02
CA HIS A 21 -0.29 9.16 20.88
C HIS A 21 -0.63 8.11 19.82
N THR A 22 0.20 7.07 19.67
CA THR A 22 -0.09 5.91 18.82
C THR A 22 -1.37 5.19 19.29
N THR A 23 -1.49 5.01 20.61
CA THR A 23 -2.67 4.40 21.25
C THR A 23 -3.91 5.30 21.13
N GLN A 24 -3.74 6.61 21.28
CA GLN A 24 -4.80 7.61 21.09
C GLN A 24 -5.18 7.87 19.63
N LYS A 25 -4.49 7.24 18.66
CA LYS A 25 -4.64 7.46 17.22
C LYS A 25 -4.50 8.94 16.79
N ASN A 26 -3.76 9.76 17.53
CA ASN A 26 -3.50 11.16 17.17
C ASN A 26 -2.30 11.26 16.21
N THR A 27 -2.57 11.08 14.91
CA THR A 27 -1.53 11.06 13.85
C THR A 27 -0.81 12.39 13.68
N LYS A 28 -1.52 13.52 13.81
CA LYS A 28 -0.93 14.87 13.64
C LYS A 28 0.17 15.14 14.66
N LYS A 29 -0.08 14.83 15.94
CA LYS A 29 0.90 15.08 16.99
C LYS A 29 2.05 14.07 16.93
N LEU A 30 1.73 12.81 16.60
CA LEU A 30 2.72 11.76 16.40
C LEU A 30 3.75 12.15 15.32
N LYS A 31 3.29 12.67 14.17
CA LYS A 31 4.18 13.13 13.08
C LYS A 31 5.17 14.20 13.53
N GLN A 32 4.68 15.21 14.25
CA GLN A 32 5.53 16.29 14.78
C GLN A 32 6.59 15.76 15.76
N LEU A 33 6.20 14.85 16.67
CA LEU A 33 7.12 14.27 17.64
C LEU A 33 8.14 13.35 16.98
N TYR A 34 7.70 12.55 16.00
CA TYR A 34 8.56 11.68 15.22
C TYR A 34 9.61 12.48 14.44
N GLU A 35 9.21 13.51 13.70
CA GLU A 35 10.15 14.38 12.99
C GLU A 35 11.15 15.03 13.97
N ARG A 36 10.69 15.54 15.11
CA ARG A 36 11.58 16.09 16.15
C ARG A 36 12.57 15.06 16.68
N SER A 37 12.14 13.81 16.88
CA SER A 37 13.02 12.75 17.36
C SER A 37 14.18 12.44 16.39
N LEU A 38 13.95 12.55 15.08
CA LEU A 38 14.97 12.31 14.04
C LEU A 38 16.07 13.39 13.97
N HIS A 39 15.78 14.60 14.44
CA HIS A 39 16.75 15.71 14.46
C HIS A 39 17.76 15.60 15.62
N ILE A 40 17.51 14.73 16.60
CA ILE A 40 18.35 14.56 17.78
C ILE A 40 19.51 13.62 17.41
N LYS A 41 20.53 14.18 16.75
CA LYS A 41 21.75 13.46 16.32
C LYS A 41 22.87 13.44 17.37
N SER A 42 22.75 14.23 18.44
CA SER A 42 23.85 14.46 19.39
C SER A 42 24.06 13.35 20.42
N ALA A 43 23.19 12.35 20.47
CA ALA A 43 23.30 11.22 21.39
C ALA A 43 23.26 9.90 20.62
N ILE A 44 23.99 8.88 21.09
CA ILE A 44 23.80 7.49 20.66
C ILE A 44 22.72 6.92 21.58
N PRO A 45 21.46 6.81 21.13
CA PRO A 45 20.40 6.28 21.97
C PRO A 45 20.52 4.76 22.07
N HIS A 46 19.94 4.20 23.14
CA HIS A 46 19.86 2.76 23.28
C HIS A 46 19.03 2.16 22.12
N PRO A 47 19.47 1.08 21.44
CA PRO A 47 18.79 0.51 20.29
C PRO A 47 17.30 0.26 20.53
N LEU A 48 16.93 -0.21 21.73
CA LEU A 48 15.54 -0.40 22.13
C LEU A 48 14.65 0.85 21.96
N ILE A 49 15.13 2.03 22.39
CA ILE A 49 14.36 3.28 22.32
C ILE A 49 14.20 3.70 20.86
N MET A 50 15.29 3.58 20.07
CA MET A 50 15.25 3.86 18.64
C MET A 50 14.29 2.92 17.90
N GLY A 51 14.28 1.64 18.27
CA GLY A 51 13.35 0.65 17.74
C GLY A 51 11.88 1.02 17.98
N VAL A 52 11.54 1.47 19.19
CA VAL A 52 10.17 1.91 19.54
C VAL A 52 9.75 3.14 18.72
N ILE A 53 10.63 4.14 18.62
CA ILE A 53 10.36 5.37 17.86
C ILE A 53 10.13 5.04 16.38
N ARG A 54 11.02 4.24 15.78
CA ARG A 54 10.93 3.81 14.38
C ARG A 54 9.71 2.93 14.10
N GLU A 55 9.36 2.00 14.98
CA GLU A 55 8.16 1.17 14.83
C GLU A 55 6.88 2.03 14.79
N CYS A 56 6.78 3.02 15.68
CA CYS A 56 5.64 3.94 15.69
C CYS A 56 5.63 4.85 14.46
N GLY A 57 6.80 5.30 13.99
CA GLY A 57 6.96 6.02 12.73
C GLY A 57 6.49 5.21 11.53
N GLY A 58 6.87 3.93 11.45
CA GLY A 58 6.42 3.00 10.41
C GLY A 58 4.90 2.82 10.43
N LYS A 59 4.29 2.65 11.61
CA LYS A 59 2.83 2.55 11.77
C LYS A 59 2.10 3.82 11.31
N MET A 60 2.68 4.99 11.56
CA MET A 60 2.16 6.26 11.08
C MET A 60 2.24 6.36 9.56
N HIS A 61 3.40 6.13 8.96
CA HIS A 61 3.59 6.20 7.52
C HIS A 61 2.68 5.23 6.76
N LEU A 62 2.44 4.03 7.31
CA LEU A 62 1.51 3.07 6.71
C LEU A 62 0.07 3.60 6.64
N ARG A 63 -0.39 4.31 7.70
CA ARG A 63 -1.70 4.97 7.73
C ARG A 63 -1.80 6.14 6.75
N GLU A 64 -0.69 6.83 6.51
CA GLU A 64 -0.60 7.92 5.50
C GLU A 64 -0.38 7.39 4.07
N GLN A 65 -0.35 6.07 3.87
CA GLN A 65 -0.07 5.41 2.59
C GLN A 65 1.33 5.70 2.03
N GLU A 66 2.26 6.15 2.87
CA GLU A 66 3.69 6.31 2.54
C GLU A 66 4.42 4.96 2.75
N TYR A 67 4.12 3.97 1.91
CA TYR A 67 4.57 2.58 2.11
C TYR A 67 6.10 2.41 2.09
N GLU A 68 6.80 3.15 1.24
CA GLU A 68 8.25 3.08 1.09
C GLU A 68 8.96 3.58 2.36
N ARG A 69 8.46 4.67 2.94
CA ARG A 69 8.99 5.21 4.22
C ARG A 69 8.64 4.32 5.39
N ALA A 70 7.43 3.74 5.38
CA ALA A 70 7.03 2.75 6.37
C ALA A 70 7.97 1.54 6.33
N HIS A 71 8.31 1.04 5.13
CA HIS A 71 9.25 -0.06 4.94
C HIS A 71 10.63 0.26 5.52
N THR A 72 11.19 1.44 5.22
CA THR A 72 12.50 1.84 5.78
C THR A 72 12.48 1.94 7.30
N ASP A 73 11.41 2.53 7.86
CA ASP A 73 11.29 2.68 9.32
C ASP A 73 11.11 1.32 10.02
N PHE A 74 10.30 0.42 9.48
CA PHE A 74 10.16 -0.93 10.04
C PHE A 74 11.45 -1.76 9.90
N PHE A 75 12.22 -1.57 8.84
CA PHE A 75 13.49 -2.26 8.66
C PHE A 75 14.52 -1.78 9.69
N GLU A 76 14.65 -0.46 9.88
CA GLU A 76 15.50 0.09 10.94
C GLU A 76 15.02 -0.32 12.34
N ALA A 77 13.71 -0.32 12.60
CA ALA A 77 13.15 -0.78 13.87
C ALA A 77 13.49 -2.25 14.14
N PHE A 78 13.37 -3.11 13.13
CA PHE A 78 13.71 -4.52 13.22
C PHE A 78 15.18 -4.74 13.58
N LYS A 79 16.11 -4.04 12.91
CA LYS A 79 17.56 -4.12 13.23
C LYS A 79 17.85 -3.73 14.68
N ASN A 80 17.26 -2.62 15.12
CA ASN A 80 17.40 -2.15 16.51
C ASN A 80 16.82 -3.14 17.54
N TYR A 81 15.71 -3.80 17.22
CA TYR A 81 15.14 -4.84 18.08
C TYR A 81 15.95 -6.13 18.09
N ASP A 82 16.58 -6.49 16.97
CA ASP A 82 17.45 -7.65 16.88
C ASP A 82 18.75 -7.45 17.68
N GLU A 83 19.38 -6.28 17.53
CA GLU A 83 20.57 -5.89 18.30
C GLU A 83 20.31 -5.81 19.82
N SER A 84 19.10 -5.43 20.23
CA SER A 84 18.70 -5.39 21.65
C SER A 84 18.15 -6.71 22.19
N GLY A 85 17.97 -7.74 21.35
CA GLY A 85 17.39 -9.02 21.75
C GLY A 85 15.93 -8.93 22.21
N CYS A 86 15.20 -7.89 21.80
CA CYS A 86 13.83 -7.66 22.24
C CYS A 86 12.87 -8.67 21.57
N PRO A 87 11.95 -9.30 22.31
CA PRO A 87 10.97 -10.24 21.72
C PRO A 87 10.05 -9.56 20.70
N ARG A 88 9.90 -8.22 20.74
CA ARG A 88 9.13 -7.45 19.75
C ARG A 88 9.68 -7.53 18.33
N ARG A 89 10.90 -8.05 18.12
CA ARG A 89 11.46 -8.25 16.78
C ARG A 89 10.58 -9.10 15.88
N THR A 90 9.91 -10.13 16.40
CA THR A 90 9.03 -11.00 15.60
C THR A 90 7.80 -10.25 15.13
N THR A 91 7.16 -9.47 16.02
CA THR A 91 6.06 -8.58 15.67
C THR A 91 6.47 -7.52 14.65
N CYS A 92 7.63 -6.88 14.85
CA CYS A 92 8.15 -5.87 13.92
C CYS A 92 8.45 -6.46 12.54
N LEU A 93 8.95 -7.70 12.48
CA LEU A 93 9.18 -8.42 11.24
C LEU A 93 7.87 -8.68 10.47
N LYS A 94 6.77 -8.98 11.17
CA LYS A 94 5.44 -9.07 10.54
C LYS A 94 5.04 -7.75 9.88
N TYR A 95 5.27 -6.61 10.55
CA TYR A 95 4.97 -5.28 9.99
C TYR A 95 5.86 -4.92 8.80
N LEU A 96 7.15 -5.26 8.86
CA LEU A 96 8.08 -5.08 7.75
C LEU A 96 7.61 -5.85 6.51
N VAL A 97 7.24 -7.13 6.69
CA VAL A 97 6.74 -7.98 5.61
C VAL A 97 5.45 -7.41 5.01
N LEU A 98 4.54 -6.93 5.85
CA LEU A 98 3.31 -6.26 5.41
C LEU A 98 3.61 -5.00 4.58
N ALA A 99 4.50 -4.13 5.05
CA ALA A 99 4.91 -2.92 4.33
C ALA A 99 5.59 -3.26 2.99
N ASN A 100 6.41 -4.32 2.96
CA ASN A 100 7.04 -4.81 1.74
C ASN A 100 6.00 -5.26 0.69
N MET A 101 4.98 -6.02 1.10
CA MET A 101 3.89 -6.40 0.18
C MET A 101 3.10 -5.19 -0.33
N LEU A 102 2.91 -4.16 0.51
CA LEU A 102 2.19 -2.92 0.16
C LEU A 102 2.96 -1.99 -0.78
N THR A 103 4.29 -1.90 -0.66
CA THR A 103 5.15 -1.18 -1.63
C THR A 103 5.11 -1.78 -3.04
N LYS A 104 4.41 -2.90 -3.24
CA LYS A 104 4.33 -3.67 -4.50
C LYS A 104 5.71 -4.10 -5.01
N SER A 105 6.74 -4.06 -4.17
CA SER A 105 8.08 -4.50 -4.51
C SER A 105 8.11 -6.03 -4.63
N GLY A 106 8.86 -6.54 -5.61
CA GLY A 106 9.04 -7.98 -5.83
C GLY A 106 10.16 -8.59 -4.98
N ILE A 107 10.75 -7.79 -4.08
CA ILE A 107 11.94 -8.18 -3.31
C ILE A 107 11.48 -8.87 -2.04
N ASN A 108 11.91 -10.10 -1.82
CA ASN A 108 11.54 -10.85 -0.63
C ASN A 108 12.25 -10.24 0.61
N PRO A 109 11.53 -9.81 1.66
CA PRO A 109 12.12 -9.26 2.87
C PRO A 109 13.04 -10.28 3.58
N PHE A 110 12.80 -11.59 3.38
CA PHE A 110 13.59 -12.68 3.96
C PHE A 110 14.90 -12.97 3.22
N ASP A 111 15.18 -12.30 2.09
CA ASP A 111 16.49 -12.37 1.42
C ASP A 111 17.55 -11.50 2.12
N SER A 112 17.13 -10.58 3.01
CA SER A 112 18.03 -9.80 3.85
C SER A 112 18.79 -10.71 4.83
N GLN A 113 20.05 -10.36 5.13
CA GLN A 113 20.89 -11.16 6.02
C GLN A 113 20.30 -11.24 7.43
N GLU A 114 19.61 -10.18 7.85
CA GLU A 114 19.00 -10.03 9.17
C GLU A 114 17.70 -10.84 9.31
N ALA A 115 16.87 -10.95 8.26
CA ALA A 115 15.60 -11.67 8.32
C ALA A 115 15.71 -13.17 7.93
N LYS A 116 16.76 -13.55 7.19
CA LYS A 116 16.97 -14.93 6.72
C LYS A 116 16.93 -16.01 7.83
N PRO A 117 17.50 -15.81 9.03
CA PRO A 117 17.44 -16.79 10.11
C PRO A 117 16.02 -17.04 10.64
N TYR A 118 15.13 -16.06 10.50
CA TYR A 118 13.77 -16.11 11.04
C TYR A 118 12.78 -16.85 10.13
N LYS A 119 13.20 -17.25 8.93
CA LYS A 119 12.33 -17.92 7.95
C LYS A 119 11.74 -19.25 8.45
N THR A 120 12.43 -19.93 9.36
CA THR A 120 12.01 -21.22 9.93
C THR A 120 11.23 -21.09 11.24
N ASP A 121 11.08 -19.89 11.78
CA ASP A 121 10.34 -19.65 13.02
C ASP A 121 8.84 -19.91 12.80
N PRO A 122 8.17 -20.79 13.58
CA PRO A 122 6.74 -21.07 13.44
C PRO A 122 5.84 -19.83 13.40
N GLU A 123 6.23 -18.74 14.09
CA GLU A 123 5.44 -17.50 14.10
C GLU A 123 5.59 -16.68 12.80
N ILE A 124 6.68 -16.91 12.07
CA ILE A 124 7.07 -16.15 10.87
C ILE A 124 6.84 -16.95 9.58
N VAL A 125 6.85 -18.28 9.63
CA VAL A 125 6.58 -19.16 8.49
C VAL A 125 5.25 -18.79 7.81
N ALA A 126 4.23 -18.44 8.60
CA ALA A 126 2.95 -17.98 8.06
C ALA A 126 3.11 -16.71 7.19
N MET A 127 3.94 -15.76 7.62
CA MET A 127 4.25 -14.54 6.84
C MET A 127 5.11 -14.84 5.62
N THR A 128 6.07 -15.77 5.72
CA THR A 128 6.87 -16.21 4.56
C THR A 128 5.97 -16.83 3.48
N ASN A 129 5.04 -17.70 3.87
CA ASN A 129 4.09 -18.32 2.95
C ASN A 129 3.17 -17.27 2.32
N LEU A 130 2.70 -16.27 3.09
CA LEU A 130 1.92 -15.16 2.55
C LEU A 130 2.69 -14.35 1.49
N VAL A 131 3.96 -14.06 1.73
CA VAL A 131 4.81 -13.34 0.75
C VAL A 131 4.94 -14.15 -0.52
N ASN A 132 5.18 -15.46 -0.42
CA ASN A 132 5.30 -16.33 -1.59
C ASN A 132 3.99 -16.37 -2.39
N ALA A 133 2.84 -16.54 -1.72
CA ALA A 133 1.52 -16.51 -2.36
C ALA A 133 1.25 -15.14 -3.03
N TYR A 134 1.65 -14.03 -2.38
CA TYR A 134 1.54 -12.68 -2.94
C TYR A 134 2.40 -12.50 -4.20
N GLN A 135 3.64 -13.00 -4.20
CA GLN A 135 4.54 -12.94 -5.35
C GLN A 135 4.03 -13.77 -6.53
N ASN A 136 3.46 -14.94 -6.25
CA ASN A 136 2.85 -15.82 -7.26
C ASN A 136 1.49 -15.31 -7.77
N ASN A 137 0.90 -14.30 -7.10
CA ASN A 137 -0.46 -13.81 -7.32
C ASN A 137 -1.52 -14.92 -7.14
N ASP A 138 -1.30 -15.85 -6.21
CA ASP A 138 -2.25 -16.91 -5.89
C ASP A 138 -3.19 -16.47 -4.76
N ILE A 139 -4.43 -16.12 -5.13
CA ILE A 139 -5.46 -15.67 -4.18
C ILE A 139 -5.93 -16.82 -3.29
N LYS A 140 -6.03 -18.04 -3.83
CA LYS A 140 -6.58 -19.20 -3.12
C LYS A 140 -5.62 -19.65 -2.02
N GLU A 141 -4.33 -19.71 -2.34
CA GLU A 141 -3.28 -20.00 -1.37
C GLU A 141 -3.22 -18.91 -0.30
N PHE A 142 -3.27 -17.63 -0.70
CA PHE A 142 -3.26 -16.50 0.24
C PHE A 142 -4.44 -16.56 1.24
N GLU A 143 -5.66 -16.80 0.76
CA GLU A 143 -6.85 -16.94 1.63
C GLU A 143 -6.77 -18.17 2.55
N LEU A 144 -6.22 -19.29 2.05
CA LEU A 144 -6.04 -20.51 2.82
C LEU A 144 -5.06 -20.29 3.97
N ILE A 145 -3.93 -19.63 3.71
CA ILE A 145 -2.92 -19.30 4.74
C ILE A 145 -3.52 -18.40 5.82
N LEU A 146 -4.32 -17.40 5.44
CA LEU A 146 -5.01 -16.52 6.39
C LEU A 146 -6.04 -17.27 7.25
N LYS A 147 -6.76 -18.24 6.67
CA LYS A 147 -7.73 -19.07 7.42
C LYS A 147 -7.04 -20.00 8.42
N GLN A 148 -5.93 -20.62 8.01
CA GLN A 148 -5.18 -21.55 8.86
C GLN A 148 -4.43 -20.85 10.00
N ASN A 149 -3.85 -19.67 9.73
CA ASN A 149 -3.00 -18.93 10.67
C ASN A 149 -3.71 -17.71 11.27
N ARG A 150 -5.04 -17.82 11.49
CA ARG A 150 -5.88 -16.71 11.94
C ARG A 150 -5.40 -16.12 13.27
N GLN A 151 -5.00 -16.95 14.24
CA GLN A 151 -4.53 -16.48 15.54
C GLN A 151 -3.24 -15.64 15.41
N THR A 152 -2.26 -16.12 14.64
CA THR A 152 -0.95 -15.46 14.52
C THR A 152 -0.99 -14.14 13.76
N ILE A 153 -1.94 -13.98 12.83
CA ILE A 153 -2.00 -12.87 11.87
C ILE A 153 -3.18 -11.93 12.16
N MET A 154 -4.37 -12.47 12.39
CA MET A 154 -5.58 -11.65 12.53
C MET A 154 -5.78 -11.11 13.94
N ASP A 155 -5.13 -11.65 14.97
CA ASP A 155 -5.24 -11.12 16.34
C ASP A 155 -4.64 -9.71 16.44
N ASP A 156 -3.67 -9.37 15.59
CA ASP A 156 -3.15 -8.01 15.48
C ASP A 156 -4.11 -7.12 14.69
N GLN A 157 -4.72 -6.15 15.38
CA GLN A 157 -5.62 -5.17 14.78
C GLN A 157 -4.96 -4.37 13.65
N PHE A 158 -3.69 -4.00 13.79
CA PHE A 158 -2.98 -3.20 12.79
C PHE A 158 -2.77 -3.99 11.49
N ILE A 159 -2.42 -5.27 11.58
CA ILE A 159 -2.23 -6.13 10.41
C ILE A 159 -3.58 -6.35 9.71
N ARG A 160 -4.65 -6.61 10.48
CA ARG A 160 -6.00 -6.85 9.96
C ARG A 160 -6.51 -5.70 9.09
N GLU A 161 -6.33 -4.45 9.53
CA GLU A 161 -6.74 -3.25 8.79
C GLU A 161 -6.09 -3.16 7.39
N HIS A 162 -4.87 -3.68 7.24
CA HIS A 162 -4.12 -3.58 5.98
C HIS A 162 -4.27 -4.83 5.09
N ILE A 163 -4.59 -6.01 5.66
CA ILE A 163 -4.78 -7.24 4.88
C ILE A 163 -5.88 -7.08 3.81
N GLU A 164 -6.96 -6.36 4.11
CA GLU A 164 -8.02 -6.10 3.13
C GLU A 164 -7.50 -5.34 1.91
N ILE A 165 -6.60 -4.38 2.12
CA ILE A 165 -5.93 -3.62 1.06
C ILE A 165 -5.03 -4.55 0.24
N LEU A 166 -4.28 -5.46 0.89
CA LEU A 166 -3.45 -6.45 0.18
C LEU A 166 -4.30 -7.37 -0.70
N LEU A 167 -5.40 -7.91 -0.17
CA LEU A 167 -6.31 -8.78 -0.92
C LEU A 167 -6.86 -8.06 -2.16
N ARG A 168 -7.26 -6.79 -2.00
CA ARG A 168 -7.69 -5.96 -3.13
C ARG A 168 -6.58 -5.80 -4.16
N ASN A 169 -5.35 -5.52 -3.73
CA ASN A 169 -4.21 -5.36 -4.63
C ASN A 169 -3.88 -6.63 -5.43
N ILE A 170 -3.88 -7.80 -4.79
CA ILE A 170 -3.67 -9.09 -5.49
C ILE A 170 -4.79 -9.33 -6.50
N ARG A 171 -6.05 -9.16 -6.08
CA ARG A 171 -7.22 -9.34 -6.94
C ARG A 171 -7.16 -8.43 -8.16
N THR A 172 -6.78 -7.16 -7.99
CA THR A 172 -6.56 -6.23 -9.12
C THR A 172 -5.48 -6.73 -10.08
N LYS A 173 -4.33 -7.20 -9.57
CA LYS A 173 -3.26 -7.75 -10.42
C LYS A 173 -3.71 -8.98 -11.20
N VAL A 174 -4.37 -9.92 -10.53
CA VAL A 174 -4.90 -11.15 -11.15
C VAL A 174 -5.98 -10.81 -12.17
N LEU A 175 -6.89 -9.89 -11.84
CA LEU A 175 -7.94 -9.41 -12.74
C LEU A 175 -7.36 -8.85 -14.03
N ILE A 176 -6.37 -7.95 -13.96
CA ILE A 176 -5.73 -7.36 -15.14
C ILE A 176 -5.09 -8.45 -16.02
N LYS A 177 -4.45 -9.46 -15.41
CA LYS A 177 -3.86 -10.60 -16.14
C LYS A 177 -4.94 -11.48 -16.78
N LEU A 178 -6.05 -11.70 -16.08
CA LEU A 178 -7.16 -12.56 -16.51
C LEU A 178 -7.91 -11.96 -17.70
N ILE A 179 -8.14 -10.64 -17.72
CA ILE A 179 -8.95 -9.99 -18.75
C ILE A 179 -8.19 -9.75 -20.06
N LYS A 180 -6.84 -9.68 -20.02
CA LYS A 180 -5.98 -9.37 -21.19
C LYS A 180 -6.32 -10.13 -22.49
N PRO A 181 -6.53 -11.46 -22.47
CA PRO A 181 -6.82 -12.21 -23.70
C PRO A 181 -8.27 -12.07 -24.20
N TYR A 182 -9.18 -11.48 -23.43
CA TYR A 182 -10.60 -11.41 -23.77
C TYR A 182 -10.99 -10.04 -24.35
N THR A 183 -11.96 -10.03 -25.26
CA THR A 183 -12.62 -8.79 -25.73
C THR A 183 -13.95 -8.56 -25.01
N LYS A 184 -14.67 -9.65 -24.71
CA LYS A 184 -15.86 -9.67 -23.85
C LYS A 184 -15.73 -10.81 -22.86
N ILE A 185 -16.01 -10.55 -21.59
CA ILE A 185 -15.88 -11.54 -20.52
C ILE A 185 -17.05 -11.41 -19.54
N ARG A 186 -17.65 -12.55 -19.17
CA ARG A 186 -18.75 -12.58 -18.19
C ARG A 186 -18.23 -12.29 -16.79
N ILE A 187 -18.95 -11.46 -16.04
CA ILE A 187 -18.62 -11.13 -14.64
C ILE A 187 -18.68 -12.39 -13.76
N ASP A 188 -19.61 -13.31 -14.03
CA ASP A 188 -19.71 -14.61 -13.35
C ASP A 188 -18.41 -15.43 -13.42
N PHE A 189 -17.72 -15.38 -14.56
CA PHE A 189 -16.48 -16.12 -14.76
C PHE A 189 -15.35 -15.50 -13.94
N ILE A 190 -15.28 -14.16 -13.92
CA ILE A 190 -14.33 -13.42 -13.10
C ILE A 190 -14.58 -13.69 -11.61
N ALA A 191 -15.84 -13.68 -11.17
CA ALA A 191 -16.23 -13.95 -9.78
C ALA A 191 -15.75 -15.33 -9.30
N LYS A 192 -15.95 -16.37 -10.13
CA LYS A 192 -15.47 -17.73 -9.84
C LYS A 192 -13.95 -17.82 -9.78
N GLU A 193 -13.24 -17.11 -10.65
CA GLU A 193 -11.79 -17.15 -10.69
C GLU A 193 -11.15 -16.38 -9.52
N LEU A 194 -11.74 -15.24 -9.14
CA LEU A 194 -11.27 -14.40 -8.02
C LEU A 194 -11.81 -14.84 -6.65
N ASN A 195 -12.72 -15.81 -6.60
CA ASN A 195 -13.38 -16.31 -5.39
C ASN A 195 -14.09 -15.21 -4.56
N ILE A 196 -14.80 -14.31 -5.25
CA ILE A 196 -15.55 -13.20 -4.62
C ILE A 196 -16.96 -13.10 -5.22
N ASP A 197 -17.85 -12.39 -4.52
CA ASP A 197 -19.21 -12.19 -5.00
C ASP A 197 -19.24 -11.28 -6.24
N MET A 198 -20.28 -11.43 -7.06
CA MET A 198 -20.42 -10.64 -8.30
C MET A 198 -20.46 -9.14 -8.02
N GLN A 199 -21.10 -8.71 -6.92
CA GLN A 199 -21.18 -7.30 -6.55
C GLN A 199 -19.80 -6.72 -6.24
N ASP A 200 -18.95 -7.49 -5.56
CA ASP A 200 -17.58 -7.07 -5.25
C ASP A 200 -16.71 -7.01 -6.51
N VAL A 201 -16.91 -7.91 -7.47
CA VAL A 201 -16.24 -7.86 -8.78
C VAL A 201 -16.64 -6.60 -9.54
N GLU A 202 -17.94 -6.27 -9.56
CA GLU A 202 -18.44 -5.04 -10.21
C GLU A 202 -17.81 -3.79 -9.59
N ASN A 203 -17.80 -3.69 -8.25
CA ASN A 203 -17.17 -2.58 -7.53
C ASN A 203 -15.66 -2.48 -7.82
N LEU A 204 -14.97 -3.63 -7.88
CA LEU A 204 -13.56 -3.69 -8.22
C LEU A 204 -13.30 -3.24 -9.66
N LEU A 205 -14.10 -3.70 -10.62
CA LEU A 205 -14.02 -3.28 -12.03
C LEU A 205 -14.26 -1.79 -12.19
N ILE A 206 -15.30 -1.25 -11.54
CA ILE A 206 -15.60 0.19 -11.56
C ILE A 206 -14.41 0.98 -11.05
N THR A 207 -13.84 0.59 -9.90
CA THR A 207 -12.67 1.30 -9.36
C THR A 207 -11.49 1.23 -10.33
N CYS A 208 -11.21 0.05 -10.90
CA CYS A 208 -10.10 -0.12 -11.84
C CYS A 208 -10.28 0.66 -13.15
N ILE A 209 -11.52 0.86 -13.61
CA ILE A 209 -11.83 1.70 -14.78
C ILE A 209 -11.65 3.18 -14.44
N LEU A 210 -12.10 3.62 -13.26
CA LEU A 210 -11.91 5.00 -12.77
C LEU A 210 -10.43 5.33 -12.58
N ASP A 211 -9.64 4.38 -12.06
CA ASP A 211 -8.19 4.48 -11.90
C ASP A 211 -7.42 4.38 -13.24
N GLN A 212 -8.13 4.27 -14.37
CA GLN A 212 -7.57 4.13 -15.73
C GLN A 212 -6.68 2.89 -15.91
N MET A 213 -6.76 1.91 -15.02
CA MET A 213 -6.01 0.65 -15.09
C MET A 213 -6.62 -0.32 -16.11
N ILE A 214 -7.93 -0.23 -16.34
CA ILE A 214 -8.68 -1.06 -17.28
C ILE A 214 -9.44 -0.15 -18.26
N THR A 215 -9.22 -0.36 -19.56
CA THR A 215 -9.94 0.34 -20.62
C THR A 215 -11.12 -0.49 -21.10
N GLY A 216 -12.26 -0.35 -20.43
CA GLY A 216 -13.46 -1.11 -20.76
C GLY A 216 -14.75 -0.44 -20.29
N LYS A 217 -15.88 -1.08 -20.59
CA LYS A 217 -17.21 -0.72 -20.11
C LYS A 217 -17.85 -1.93 -19.46
N VAL A 218 -18.56 -1.70 -18.36
CA VAL A 218 -19.33 -2.73 -17.67
C VAL A 218 -20.76 -2.66 -18.18
N ASP A 219 -21.26 -3.74 -18.77
CA ASP A 219 -22.66 -3.95 -19.10
C ASP A 219 -23.32 -4.69 -17.94
N GLN A 220 -24.02 -3.94 -17.09
CA GLN A 220 -24.68 -4.47 -15.90
C GLN A 220 -25.94 -5.28 -16.23
N VAL A 221 -26.57 -5.08 -17.41
CA VAL A 221 -27.78 -5.81 -17.80
C VAL A 221 -27.42 -7.23 -18.22
N ASN A 222 -26.36 -7.37 -19.01
CA ASN A 222 -25.90 -8.67 -19.51
C ASN A 222 -24.85 -9.32 -18.61
N HIS A 223 -24.39 -8.64 -17.54
CA HIS A 223 -23.29 -9.05 -16.67
C HIS A 223 -21.99 -9.37 -17.44
N VAL A 224 -21.61 -8.48 -18.35
CA VAL A 224 -20.43 -8.62 -19.21
C VAL A 224 -19.53 -7.39 -19.10
N LEU A 225 -18.23 -7.62 -19.00
CA LEU A 225 -17.21 -6.59 -19.22
C LEU A 225 -16.80 -6.59 -20.68
N GLU A 226 -16.98 -5.45 -21.35
CA GLU A 226 -16.53 -5.22 -22.71
C GLU A 226 -15.23 -4.41 -22.70
N LEU A 227 -14.16 -4.97 -23.27
CA LEU A 227 -12.86 -4.33 -23.36
C LEU A 227 -12.70 -3.60 -24.68
N ASN A 228 -12.26 -2.34 -24.60
CA ASN A 228 -12.03 -1.49 -25.75
C ASN A 228 -10.66 -1.81 -26.38
N GLN A 229 -10.52 -2.96 -27.05
CA GLN A 229 -9.27 -3.32 -27.75
C GLN A 229 -9.02 -2.45 -29.00
N GLN A 230 -10.04 -1.77 -29.52
CA GLN A 230 -9.99 -0.98 -30.74
C GLN A 230 -10.66 0.38 -30.56
N GLN A 231 -10.16 1.21 -29.65
CA GLN A 231 -10.37 2.64 -29.87
C GLN A 231 -9.40 3.08 -30.96
N ASN A 232 -9.95 3.69 -32.01
CA ASN A 232 -9.19 4.34 -33.06
C ASN A 232 -8.48 5.57 -32.45
N ILE A 233 -7.41 5.35 -31.68
CA ILE A 233 -6.72 6.37 -30.86
C ILE A 233 -6.28 7.55 -31.74
N GLN A 234 -5.91 7.27 -33.01
CA GLN A 234 -5.58 8.28 -34.01
C GLN A 234 -6.78 9.18 -34.36
N GLY A 235 -7.98 8.61 -34.44
CA GLY A 235 -9.22 9.36 -34.62
C GLY A 235 -9.51 10.26 -33.42
N ILE A 236 -9.49 9.71 -32.20
CA ILE A 236 -9.82 10.47 -30.98
C ILE A 236 -8.88 11.66 -30.77
N ALA A 237 -7.56 11.45 -30.94
CA ALA A 237 -6.59 12.53 -30.83
C ALA A 237 -6.78 13.60 -31.92
N ARG A 238 -7.07 13.18 -33.16
CA ARG A 238 -7.31 14.09 -34.29
C ARG A 238 -8.59 14.90 -34.08
N TYR A 239 -9.70 14.25 -33.71
CA TYR A 239 -10.96 14.94 -33.44
C TYR A 239 -10.82 15.90 -32.26
N GLY A 240 -10.12 15.49 -31.19
CA GLY A 240 -9.85 16.37 -30.04
C GLY A 240 -9.00 17.61 -30.41
N ALA A 241 -8.02 17.46 -31.31
CA ALA A 241 -7.25 18.58 -31.83
C ALA A 241 -8.10 19.53 -32.69
N ILE A 242 -8.99 18.98 -33.52
CA ILE A 242 -9.92 19.78 -34.33
C ILE A 242 -10.89 20.55 -33.43
N THR A 243 -11.47 19.93 -32.41
CA THR A 243 -12.36 20.62 -31.47
C THR A 243 -11.64 21.77 -30.77
N LYS A 244 -10.41 21.55 -30.28
CA LYS A 244 -9.59 22.63 -29.70
C LYS A 244 -9.35 23.78 -30.68
N LEU A 245 -9.05 23.46 -31.94
CA LEU A 245 -8.87 24.47 -32.98
C LEU A 245 -10.17 25.26 -33.20
N THR A 246 -11.32 24.59 -33.25
CA THR A 246 -12.63 25.22 -33.39
C THR A 246 -12.94 26.15 -32.22
N ASP A 247 -12.68 25.72 -30.98
CA ASP A 247 -12.91 26.55 -29.78
C ASP A 247 -12.04 27.83 -29.80
N GLN A 248 -10.79 27.70 -30.25
CA GLN A 248 -9.88 28.84 -30.40
C GLN A 248 -10.32 29.78 -31.52
N LEU A 249 -10.79 29.25 -32.66
CA LEU A 249 -11.32 30.07 -33.75
C LEU A 249 -12.59 30.82 -33.32
N GLN A 250 -13.46 30.16 -32.55
CA GLN A 250 -14.68 30.78 -32.04
C GLN A 250 -14.38 31.89 -31.03
N SER A 251 -13.37 31.72 -30.17
CA SER A 251 -12.94 32.79 -29.25
C SER A 251 -12.36 34.00 -29.99
N VAL A 252 -11.55 33.77 -31.04
CA VAL A 252 -11.02 34.83 -31.91
C VAL A 252 -12.13 35.55 -32.65
N GLN A 253 -13.11 34.82 -33.19
CA GLN A 253 -14.28 35.40 -33.85
C GLN A 253 -15.08 36.31 -32.90
N HIS A 254 -15.35 35.84 -31.67
CA HIS A 254 -16.03 36.67 -30.66
C HIS A 254 -15.25 37.93 -30.31
N ALA A 255 -13.91 37.84 -30.17
CA ALA A 255 -13.06 38.98 -29.90
C ALA A 255 -13.04 40.01 -31.05
N LEU A 256 -13.06 39.55 -32.31
CA LEU A 256 -13.15 40.42 -33.48
C LEU A 256 -14.50 41.12 -33.56
N VAL A 257 -15.61 40.39 -33.42
CA VAL A 257 -16.97 40.97 -33.42
C VAL A 257 -17.13 42.00 -32.30
N GLY A 258 -16.60 41.72 -31.11
CA GLY A 258 -16.61 42.66 -29.99
C GLY A 258 -15.84 43.96 -30.26
N LYS A 259 -14.81 43.93 -31.11
CA LYS A 259 -14.07 45.15 -31.54
C LYS A 259 -14.76 45.93 -32.65
N PHE A 260 -15.56 45.28 -33.50
CA PHE A 260 -16.31 45.95 -34.57
C PHE A 260 -17.70 46.44 -34.14
N SER A 261 -18.13 46.09 -32.93
CA SER A 261 -19.42 46.50 -32.35
C SER A 261 -19.30 47.70 -31.38
N ASN A 262 -18.09 48.24 -31.20
CA ASN A 262 -17.76 49.53 -30.57
C ASN A 262 -17.23 50.48 -31.64
#